data_AF-A0A1Q1FL42-F1
#
_entry.id   AF-A0A1Q1FL42-F1
#
_cell.length_a   1.000
_cell.length_b   1.000
_cell.length_c   1.000
_cell.angle_alpha   90.00
_cell.angle_beta   90.00
_cell.angle_gamma   90.00
#
_symmetry.space_group_name_H-M   'P 1'
#
loop_
_entity.id
_entity.type
_entity.pdbx_description
1 polymer ?
#
loop_
_entity_poly.entity_id
_entity_poly.type
_entity_poly.pdbx_seq_one_letter_code
_entity_poly.pdbx_strand_id
1 'polypeptide(L)'
;MRRFSKSTSRRFWGLLAVVVGTLVIVLPIHFLGLAFFESGPIAAFVIMVEVILGLVGLGIIGAGVYSYRTGNQRPAIAAIAMICSLTIVFRVIWYIEIQIYGLVPIWIWVSAGVLALTASLWLTYQFTPPKEMISS
;
A
#
# COMPACT_ATOMS: atom_id res chain seq x y z
N MET A 1 17.08 -27.14 -14.66
CA MET A 1 17.09 -25.73 -14.22
C MET A 1 16.12 -24.92 -15.07
N ARG A 2 14.92 -24.60 -14.56
CA ARG A 2 13.90 -23.84 -15.30
C ARG A 2 14.32 -22.36 -15.36
N ARG A 3 14.65 -21.85 -16.55
CA ARG A 3 14.70 -20.40 -16.82
C ARG A 3 13.30 -19.86 -16.53
N PHE A 4 13.08 -19.30 -15.34
CA PHE A 4 11.96 -18.39 -15.13
C PHE A 4 12.18 -17.26 -16.12
N SER A 5 11.40 -17.29 -17.21
CA SER A 5 11.45 -16.29 -18.26
C SER A 5 11.26 -14.92 -17.60
N LYS A 6 12.18 -13.98 -17.85
CA LYS A 6 12.08 -12.58 -17.38
C LYS A 6 10.71 -11.95 -17.67
N SER A 7 9.94 -12.51 -18.60
CA SER A 7 8.55 -12.15 -18.92
C SER A 7 7.54 -12.50 -17.80
N THR A 8 7.69 -13.65 -17.12
CA THR A 8 6.76 -14.11 -16.08
C THR A 8 6.87 -13.26 -14.81
N SER A 9 8.11 -12.91 -14.42
CA SER A 9 8.37 -11.96 -13.33
C SER A 9 7.79 -10.57 -13.63
N ARG A 10 7.79 -10.14 -14.91
CA ARG A 10 7.27 -8.83 -15.30
C ARG A 10 5.78 -8.65 -15.05
N ARG A 11 4.99 -9.70 -15.34
CA ARG A 11 3.54 -9.67 -15.16
C ARG A 11 3.12 -9.97 -13.72
N PHE A 12 3.94 -10.71 -12.98
CA PHE A 12 3.66 -11.07 -11.60
C PHE A 12 3.45 -9.84 -10.70
N TRP A 13 4.36 -8.87 -10.71
CA TRP A 13 4.26 -7.69 -9.85
C TRP A 13 3.06 -6.79 -10.19
N GLY A 14 2.74 -6.65 -11.48
CA GLY A 14 1.55 -5.91 -11.91
C GLY A 14 0.26 -6.56 -11.43
N LEU A 15 0.13 -7.89 -11.60
CA LEU A 15 -1.00 -8.66 -11.11
C LEU A 15 -1.09 -8.65 -9.58
N LEU A 16 0.05 -8.79 -8.91
CA LEU A 16 0.14 -8.73 -7.45
C LEU A 16 -0.35 -7.37 -6.94
N ALA A 17 0.06 -6.26 -7.56
CA ALA A 17 -0.41 -4.92 -7.19
C ALA A 17 -1.93 -4.79 -7.39
N VAL A 18 -2.49 -5.31 -8.49
CA VAL A 18 -3.94 -5.33 -8.68
C VAL A 18 -4.64 -6.11 -7.56
N VAL A 19 -4.17 -7.32 -7.24
CA VAL A 19 -4.74 -8.14 -6.16
C VAL A 19 -4.65 -7.42 -4.81
N VAL A 20 -3.48 -6.85 -4.49
CA VAL A 20 -3.27 -6.11 -3.24
C VAL A 20 -4.20 -4.89 -3.18
N GLY A 21 -4.29 -4.10 -4.26
CA GLY A 21 -5.19 -2.96 -4.32
C GLY A 21 -6.66 -3.35 -4.18
N THR A 22 -7.09 -4.46 -4.79
CA THR A 22 -8.45 -5.00 -4.59
C THR A 22 -8.68 -5.43 -3.14
N LEU A 23 -7.71 -6.12 -2.50
CA LEU A 23 -7.82 -6.49 -1.09
C LEU A 23 -7.94 -5.27 -0.18
N VAL A 24 -7.21 -4.19 -0.47
CA VAL A 24 -7.31 -2.92 0.28
C VAL A 24 -8.72 -2.32 0.20
N ILE A 25 -9.44 -2.53 -0.91
CA ILE A 25 -10.84 -2.06 -1.05
C ILE A 25 -11.82 -3.01 -0.36
N VAL A 26 -11.67 -4.32 -0.57
CA VAL A 26 -12.68 -5.32 -0.18
C VAL A 26 -12.61 -5.65 1.31
N LEU A 27 -11.41 -5.75 1.89
CA LEU A 27 -11.27 -6.16 3.30
C LEU A 27 -11.96 -5.17 4.26
N PRO A 28 -11.79 -3.84 4.15
CA PRO A 28 -12.50 -2.90 5.01
C PRO A 28 -14.02 -3.06 4.91
N ILE A 29 -14.57 -3.16 3.70
CA ILE A 29 -16.01 -3.34 3.48
C ILE A 29 -16.52 -4.61 4.17
N HIS A 30 -15.75 -5.69 4.13
CA HIS A 30 -16.13 -6.97 4.73
C HIS A 30 -16.04 -6.96 6.27
N PHE A 31 -15.00 -6.34 6.85
CA PHE A 31 -14.75 -6.36 8.29
C PHE A 31 -15.42 -5.21 9.06
N LEU A 32 -15.52 -4.04 8.45
CA LEU A 32 -16.19 -2.87 9.04
C LEU A 32 -17.69 -2.88 8.76
N GLY A 33 -18.16 -3.79 7.89
CA GLY A 33 -19.55 -4.11 7.67
C GLY A 33 -20.36 -2.88 7.31
N LEU A 34 -20.25 -2.43 6.05
CA LEU A 34 -21.05 -1.36 5.42
C LEU A 34 -21.89 -0.58 6.44
N ALA A 35 -21.29 0.41 7.11
CA ALA A 35 -21.96 1.27 8.09
C ALA A 35 -23.14 2.07 7.50
N PHE A 36 -23.47 1.83 6.23
CA PHE A 36 -24.64 2.28 5.48
C PHE A 36 -25.98 2.05 6.19
N PHE A 37 -26.06 1.09 7.12
CA PHE A 37 -27.28 0.79 7.88
C PHE A 37 -27.37 1.48 9.25
N GLU A 38 -26.29 2.10 9.72
CA GLU A 38 -26.27 2.82 10.99
C GLU A 38 -26.21 4.33 10.76
N SER A 39 -27.12 5.07 11.37
CA SER A 39 -27.11 6.54 11.36
C SER A 39 -26.40 7.07 12.60
N GLY A 40 -25.26 7.75 12.40
CA GLY A 40 -24.53 8.40 13.49
C GLY A 40 -23.15 8.92 13.10
N PRO A 41 -22.50 9.72 13.98
CA PRO A 41 -21.17 10.27 13.73
C PRO A 41 -20.10 9.21 13.48
N ILE A 42 -20.24 8.05 14.12
CA ILE A 42 -19.31 6.91 13.97
C ILE A 42 -19.45 6.30 12.57
N ALA A 43 -20.68 6.10 12.08
CA ALA A 43 -20.91 5.59 10.74
C ALA A 43 -20.35 6.54 9.66
N ALA A 44 -20.51 7.85 9.83
CA ALA A 44 -19.91 8.85 8.94
C ALA A 44 -18.37 8.76 8.92
N PHE A 45 -17.75 8.55 10.08
CA PHE A 45 -16.29 8.35 10.18
C PHE A 45 -15.84 7.05 9.49
N VAL A 46 -16.56 5.94 9.69
CA VAL A 46 -16.27 4.66 9.02
C VAL A 46 -16.36 4.81 7.50
N ILE A 47 -17.43 5.43 6.99
CA ILE A 47 -17.59 5.69 5.55
C ILE A 47 -16.44 6.56 5.02
N MET A 48 -16.03 7.60 5.75
CA MET A 48 -14.89 8.44 5.35
C MET A 48 -13.60 7.61 5.22
N VAL A 49 -13.31 6.74 6.20
CA VAL A 49 -12.15 5.84 6.16
C VAL A 49 -12.25 4.85 5.00
N GLU A 50 -13.42 4.26 4.77
CA GLU A 50 -13.65 3.35 3.63
C GLU A 50 -13.44 4.03 2.28
N VAL A 51 -13.90 5.29 2.12
CA VAL A 51 -13.68 6.07 0.90
C VAL A 51 -12.18 6.33 0.68
N ILE A 52 -11.45 6.71 1.73
CA ILE A 52 -10.01 6.93 1.65
C ILE A 52 -9.29 5.64 1.25
N LEU A 53 -9.61 4.52 1.89
CA LEU A 53 -9.03 3.20 1.55
C LEU A 53 -9.42 2.76 0.14
N GLY A 54 -10.64 3.07 -0.29
CA GLY A 54 -11.13 2.87 -1.65
C GLY A 54 -10.27 3.60 -2.68
N LEU A 55 -10.01 4.90 -2.45
CA LEU A 55 -9.16 5.72 -3.31
C LEU A 55 -7.71 5.22 -3.34
N VAL A 56 -7.16 4.84 -2.19
CA VAL A 56 -5.81 4.25 -2.08
C VAL A 56 -5.75 2.95 -2.88
N GLY A 57 -6.70 2.04 -2.66
CA GLY A 57 -6.83 0.78 -3.39
C GLY A 57 -6.90 0.95 -4.91
N LEU A 58 -7.69 1.91 -5.38
CA LEU A 58 -7.77 2.28 -6.79
C LEU A 58 -6.44 2.79 -7.34
N GLY A 59 -5.72 3.60 -6.58
CA GLY A 59 -4.37 4.06 -6.95
C GLY A 59 -3.40 2.90 -7.15
N ILE A 60 -3.44 1.90 -6.28
CA ILE A 60 -2.59 0.70 -6.34
C ILE A 60 -2.96 -0.17 -7.55
N ILE A 61 -4.26 -0.37 -7.80
CA ILE A 61 -4.75 -1.07 -9.00
C ILE A 61 -4.27 -0.32 -10.26
N GLY A 62 -4.39 1.01 -10.27
CA GLY A 62 -3.90 1.85 -11.37
C GLY A 62 -2.41 1.68 -11.62
N ALA A 63 -1.59 1.65 -10.57
CA ALA A 63 -0.15 1.37 -10.65
C ALA A 63 0.14 -0.04 -11.20
N GLY A 64 -0.65 -1.04 -10.80
CA GLY A 64 -0.56 -2.42 -11.30
C GLY A 64 -0.94 -2.54 -12.78
N VAL A 65 -2.04 -1.92 -13.21
CA VAL A 65 -2.50 -1.89 -14.61
C VAL A 65 -1.51 -1.13 -15.49
N TYR A 66 -1.02 0.01 -15.02
CA TYR A 66 0.01 0.77 -15.72
C TYR A 66 1.28 -0.07 -15.90
N SER A 67 1.70 -0.77 -14.85
CA SER A 67 2.86 -1.67 -14.89
C SER A 67 2.67 -2.81 -15.89
N TYR A 68 1.46 -3.38 -15.94
CA TYR A 68 1.11 -4.43 -16.89
C TYR A 68 1.16 -3.95 -18.35
N ARG A 69 0.65 -2.74 -18.62
CA ARG A 69 0.59 -2.16 -19.98
C ARG A 69 1.96 -1.67 -20.48
N THR A 70 2.74 -1.00 -19.63
CA THR A 70 4.02 -0.39 -20.02
C THR A 70 5.22 -1.31 -19.81
N GLY A 71 5.05 -2.41 -19.08
CA GLY A 71 6.14 -3.30 -18.67
C GLY A 71 7.09 -2.69 -17.65
N ASN A 72 6.82 -1.47 -17.15
CA ASN A 72 7.59 -0.82 -16.09
C ASN A 72 7.09 -1.28 -14.72
N GLN A 73 7.92 -1.98 -13.94
CA GLN A 73 7.52 -2.57 -12.66
C GLN A 73 7.60 -1.63 -11.47
N ARG A 74 8.33 -0.51 -11.61
CA ARG A 74 8.54 0.46 -10.54
C ARG A 74 7.27 0.91 -9.82
N PRO A 75 6.20 1.35 -10.52
CA PRO A 75 5.02 1.84 -9.84
C PRO A 75 4.29 0.74 -9.06
N ALA A 76 4.24 -0.49 -9.57
CA ALA A 76 3.62 -1.61 -8.88
C ALA A 76 4.41 -2.01 -7.62
N ILE A 77 5.74 -2.10 -7.72
CA ILE A 77 6.61 -2.44 -6.59
C ILE A 77 6.55 -1.35 -5.52
N ALA A 78 6.60 -0.07 -5.91
CA ALA A 78 6.47 1.05 -4.98
C ALA A 78 5.14 1.06 -4.23
N ALA A 79 4.04 0.81 -4.95
CA ALA A 79 2.71 0.76 -4.35
C ALA A 79 2.61 -0.37 -3.32
N ILE A 80 3.08 -1.58 -3.66
CA ILE A 80 3.08 -2.73 -2.74
C ILE A 80 3.98 -2.46 -1.53
N ALA A 81 5.21 -1.99 -1.76
CA ALA A 81 6.16 -1.71 -0.69
C ALA A 81 5.64 -0.63 0.27
N MET A 82 4.92 0.38 -0.25
CA MET A 82 4.31 1.43 0.54
C MET A 82 3.22 0.89 1.45
N ILE A 83 2.33 0.04 0.94
CA ILE A 83 1.26 -0.56 1.77
C ILE A 83 1.87 -1.47 2.84
N CYS A 84 2.87 -2.27 2.48
CA CYS A 84 3.55 -3.15 3.44
C CYS A 84 4.23 -2.33 4.54
N SER A 85 4.96 -1.25 4.19
CA SER A 85 5.63 -0.40 5.17
C SER A 85 4.63 0.33 6.08
N LEU A 86 3.56 0.89 5.52
CA LEU A 86 2.47 1.50 6.29
C LEU A 86 1.80 0.51 7.24
N THR A 87 1.54 -0.72 6.79
CA THR A 87 0.90 -1.76 7.62
C THR A 87 1.78 -2.12 8.81
N ILE A 88 3.10 -2.23 8.60
CA ILE A 88 4.07 -2.49 9.67
C ILE A 88 4.08 -1.32 10.67
N VAL A 89 4.17 -0.08 10.17
CA VAL A 89 4.15 1.12 11.02
C VAL A 89 2.88 1.17 11.87
N PHE A 90 1.72 0.97 11.26
CA PHE A 90 0.44 0.93 11.98
C PHE A 90 0.42 -0.14 13.06
N ARG A 91 0.91 -1.35 12.77
CA ARG A 91 0.97 -2.45 13.76
C ARG A 91 1.90 -2.14 14.91
N VAL A 92 3.06 -1.53 14.65
CA VAL A 92 4.03 -1.15 15.69
C VAL A 92 3.44 -0.06 16.59
N ILE A 93 2.86 0.98 16.01
CA ILE A 93 2.29 2.09 16.80
C ILE A 93 1.09 1.60 17.61
N TRP A 94 0.17 0.83 17.00
CA TRP A 94 -0.93 0.19 17.72
C TRP A 94 -0.42 -0.63 18.91
N TYR A 95 0.62 -1.45 18.70
CA TYR A 95 1.19 -2.28 19.75
C TYR A 95 1.72 -1.43 20.91
N ILE A 96 2.38 -0.32 20.61
CA ILE A 96 2.86 0.64 21.62
C ILE A 96 1.69 1.25 22.39
N GLU A 97 0.61 1.67 21.72
CA GLU A 97 -0.56 2.28 22.35
C GLU A 97 -1.24 1.33 23.35
N ILE A 98 -1.35 0.04 23.01
CA ILE A 98 -1.87 -0.98 23.94
C ILE A 98 -1.02 -1.08 25.21
N GLN A 99 0.31 -1.04 25.07
CA GLN A 99 1.23 -1.24 26.19
C GLN A 99 1.34 -0.03 27.11
N ILE A 100 1.17 1.19 26.57
CA ILE A 100 1.38 2.44 27.31
C ILE A 100 0.06 3.02 27.86
N TYR A 101 -1.11 2.46 27.49
CA TYR A 101 -2.44 3.01 27.82
C TYR A 101 -2.58 4.50 27.47
N GLY A 102 -1.88 4.93 26.42
CA GLY A 102 -1.81 6.33 26.00
C GLY A 102 -1.78 6.43 24.49
N LEU A 103 -2.45 7.46 23.96
CA LEU A 103 -2.45 7.76 22.53
C LEU A 103 -1.07 8.23 22.10
N VAL A 104 -0.54 7.66 21.01
CA VAL A 104 0.72 8.10 20.44
C VAL A 104 0.50 9.47 19.77
N PRO A 105 1.31 10.49 20.11
CA PRO A 105 1.16 11.82 19.54
C PRO A 105 1.17 11.85 18.01
N ILE A 106 0.35 12.75 17.44
CA ILE A 106 0.13 12.85 15.99
C ILE A 106 1.43 13.12 15.19
N TRP A 107 2.42 13.80 15.76
CA TRP A 107 3.69 14.03 15.06
C TRP A 107 4.49 12.75 14.85
N ILE A 108 4.40 11.76 15.76
CA ILE A 108 5.04 10.45 15.58
C ILE A 108 4.41 9.71 14.41
N TRP A 109 3.07 9.78 14.29
CA TRP A 109 2.35 9.24 13.14
C TRP A 109 2.80 9.85 11.82
N VAL A 110 2.92 11.18 11.75
CA VAL A 110 3.39 11.88 10.54
C VAL A 110 4.83 11.48 10.20
N SER A 111 5.75 11.48 11.17
CA SER A 111 7.14 11.10 10.95
C SER A 111 7.27 9.64 10.47
N ALA A 112 6.51 8.73 11.06
CA ALA A 112 6.53 7.33 10.66
C ALA A 112 5.94 7.11 9.26
N GLY A 113 4.88 7.85 8.91
CA GLY A 113 4.32 7.84 7.56
C GLY A 113 5.31 8.35 6.50
N VAL A 114 6.02 9.44 6.78
CA VAL A 114 7.08 9.95 5.90
C VAL A 114 8.20 8.93 5.74
N LEU A 115 8.67 8.32 6.83
CA LEU A 115 9.69 7.28 6.78
C LEU A 115 9.23 6.05 5.96
N ALA A 116 7.98 5.63 6.10
CA ALA A 116 7.41 4.52 5.33
C ALA A 116 7.38 4.81 3.83
N LEU A 117 7.07 6.06 3.45
CA LEU A 117 7.14 6.55 2.07
C LEU A 117 8.57 6.55 1.55
N THR A 118 9.51 7.14 2.29
CA THR A 118 10.92 7.22 1.86
C THR A 118 11.54 5.83 1.74
N ALA A 119 11.27 4.93 2.68
CA ALA A 119 11.73 3.54 2.65
C ALA A 119 11.15 2.77 1.45
N SER A 120 9.87 2.97 1.14
CA SER A 120 9.23 2.34 -0.03
C SER A 120 9.87 2.80 -1.35
N LEU A 121 10.10 4.10 -1.50
CA LEU A 121 10.79 4.66 -2.67
C LEU A 121 12.21 4.11 -2.77
N TRP A 122 12.95 4.10 -1.67
CA TRP A 122 14.31 3.56 -1.62
C TRP A 122 14.38 2.08 -2.01
N LEU A 123 13.48 1.24 -1.48
CA LEU A 123 13.36 -0.17 -1.88
C LEU A 123 13.09 -0.30 -3.38
N THR A 124 12.21 0.53 -3.92
CA THR A 124 11.89 0.53 -5.35
C THR A 124 13.13 0.84 -6.21
N TYR A 125 13.97 1.78 -5.76
CA TYR A 125 15.25 2.10 -6.42
C TYR A 125 16.23 0.91 -6.40
N GLN A 126 16.33 0.20 -5.28
CA GLN A 126 17.22 -0.96 -5.15
C GLN A 126 16.82 -2.10 -6.09
N PHE A 127 15.53 -2.40 -6.19
CA PHE A 127 15.04 -3.51 -7.03
C PHE A 127 14.89 -3.14 -8.51
N THR A 128 14.82 -1.84 -8.84
CA THR A 128 14.59 -1.38 -10.22
C THR A 128 15.31 -0.05 -10.52
N PRO A 129 16.65 -0.02 -10.60
CA PRO A 129 17.38 1.24 -10.80
C PRO A 129 17.00 1.94 -12.12
N PRO A 130 16.89 3.29 -12.15
CA PRO A 130 16.71 4.09 -13.37
C PRO A 130 17.69 3.67 -14.47
N LYS A 131 17.20 3.61 -15.72
CA LYS A 131 18.02 3.20 -16.87
C LYS A 131 19.25 4.09 -17.05
N GLU A 132 19.15 5.35 -16.61
CA GLU A 132 20.22 6.35 -16.62
C GLU A 132 21.41 5.97 -15.72
N MET A 133 21.24 5.11 -14.72
CA MET A 133 22.33 4.65 -13.84
C MET A 133 23.06 3.41 -14.35
N ILE A 134 22.67 2.83 -15.49
CA ILE A 134 23.27 1.60 -16.04
C ILE A 134 24.22 1.92 -17.21
N SER A 135 24.25 3.17 -17.69
CA SER A 135 25.05 3.59 -18.84
C SER A 135 26.37 4.29 -18.48
N SER A 136 26.87 4.14 -17.25
CA SER A 136 28.18 4.67 -16.83
C SER A 136 29.23 3.58 -16.78
#